data_AF-A0A535AIK6-F1
#
_entry.id   AF-A0A535AIK6-F1
#
_cell.length_a   1.000
_cell.length_b   1.000
_cell.length_c   1.000
_cell.angle_alpha   90.00
_cell.angle_beta   90.00
_cell.angle_gamma   90.00
#
_symmetry.space_group_name_H-M   'P 1'
#
loop_
_entity.id
_entity.type
_entity.pdbx_description
1 polymer ?
#
loop_
_entity_poly.entity_id
_entity_poly.type
_entity_poly.pdbx_seq_one_letter_code
_entity_poly.pdbx_strand_id
1 'polypeptide(L)'
;MVLAGKDRGKRGRVQEVNPGKGTVIVAGVNIAKRHTKPNPSKNQKGGIIDEPRPLAFGKVMVICPHCGKPTRVARRIEDDTK
;
A
#
# COMPACT_ATOMS: atom_id res chain seq x y z
N MET A 1 3.74 -1.51 7.50
CA MET A 1 4.81 -0.51 7.74
C MET A 1 5.70 -0.44 6.51
N VAL A 2 6.19 0.75 6.17
CA VAL A 2 7.18 0.93 5.09
C VAL A 2 8.59 0.78 5.65
N LEU A 3 9.38 -0.08 5.01
CA LEU A 3 10.76 -0.38 5.42
C LEU A 3 11.79 0.61 4.90
N ALA A 4 11.64 1.02 3.64
CA ALA A 4 12.63 1.78 2.91
C ALA A 4 11.97 2.70 1.88
N GLY A 5 12.69 3.75 1.49
CA GLY A 5 12.22 4.78 0.56
C GLY A 5 11.78 6.07 1.25
N LYS A 6 11.17 6.97 0.47
CA LYS A 6 10.76 8.32 0.92
C LYS A 6 9.86 8.31 2.16
N ASP A 7 9.01 7.29 2.28
CA ASP A 7 8.02 7.16 3.35
C ASP A 7 8.41 6.12 4.41
N ARG A 8 9.72 5.88 4.62
CA ARG A 8 10.22 4.93 5.62
C ARG A 8 9.63 5.22 7.01
N GLY A 9 9.19 4.17 7.69
CA GLY A 9 8.61 4.24 9.05
C GLY A 9 7.11 4.58 9.08
N LYS A 10 6.52 5.04 7.97
CA LYS A 10 5.08 5.29 7.94
C LYS A 10 4.28 3.98 8.03
N ARG A 11 3.15 4.07 8.71
CA ARG A 11 2.16 3.00 8.86
C ARG A 11 0.90 3.42 8.10
N GLY A 12 0.24 2.46 7.47
CA GLY A 12 -0.96 2.72 6.68
C GLY A 12 -1.69 1.43 6.37
N ARG A 13 -2.98 1.57 6.04
CA ARG A 13 -3.84 0.47 5.59
C ARG A 13 -3.59 0.19 4.12
N VAL A 14 -3.58 -1.09 3.74
CA VAL A 14 -3.51 -1.50 2.33
C VAL A 14 -4.87 -1.22 1.67
N GLN A 15 -4.87 -0.47 0.58
CA GLN A 15 -6.07 -0.20 -0.22
C GLN A 15 -6.25 -1.23 -1.34
N GLU A 16 -5.16 -1.53 -2.05
CA GLU A 16 -5.17 -2.42 -3.20
C GLU A 16 -3.89 -3.25 -3.25
N VAL A 17 -4.00 -4.48 -3.73
CA VAL A 17 -2.88 -5.40 -3.94
C VAL A 17 -2.90 -5.82 -5.40
N ASN A 18 -1.75 -5.71 -6.06
CA ASN A 18 -1.55 -6.15 -7.44
C ASN A 18 -0.52 -7.29 -7.48
N PRO A 19 -0.95 -8.57 -7.35
CA PRO A 19 -0.06 -9.72 -7.27
C PRO A 19 0.79 -9.91 -8.53
N GLY A 20 0.20 -9.73 -9.72
CA GLY A 20 0.91 -9.93 -11.00
C GLY A 20 2.07 -8.96 -11.23
N LYS A 21 2.03 -7.78 -10.62
CA LYS A 21 3.11 -6.77 -10.68
C LYS A 21 3.98 -6.75 -9.42
N GLY A 22 3.67 -7.55 -8.40
CA GLY A 22 4.41 -7.55 -7.14
C GLY A 22 4.28 -6.25 -6.32
N THR A 23 3.16 -5.55 -6.43
CA THR A 23 2.98 -4.20 -5.84
C THR A 23 1.75 -4.07 -4.97
N VAL A 24 1.79 -3.09 -4.05
CA VAL A 24 0.74 -2.76 -3.09
C VAL A 24 0.52 -1.25 -3.02
N ILE A 25 -0.72 -0.81 -2.93
CA ILE A 25 -1.08 0.59 -2.67
C ILE A 25 -1.44 0.72 -1.19
N VAL A 26 -0.72 1.60 -0.49
CA VAL A 26 -0.92 1.87 0.94
C VAL A 26 -1.45 3.29 1.10
N ALA A 27 -2.53 3.43 1.88
CA ALA A 27 -3.15 4.73 2.14
C ALA A 27 -2.16 5.71 2.77
N GLY A 28 -2.08 6.93 2.22
CA GLY A 28 -1.24 8.00 2.77
C GLY A 28 0.27 7.84 2.55
N VAL A 29 0.68 6.86 1.76
CA VAL A 29 2.08 6.54 1.48
C VAL A 29 2.33 6.64 -0.02
N ASN A 30 3.50 7.14 -0.43
CA ASN A 30 3.91 7.27 -1.81
C ASN A 30 2.92 8.11 -2.64
N ILE A 31 2.50 9.25 -2.08
CA ILE A 31 1.56 10.17 -2.72
C ILE A 31 2.29 10.95 -3.82
N ALA A 32 1.74 10.90 -5.03
CA ALA A 32 2.24 11.69 -6.16
C ALA A 32 1.18 12.70 -6.61
N LYS A 33 1.64 13.93 -6.87
CA LYS A 33 0.82 14.98 -7.48
C LYS A 33 0.65 14.68 -8.97
N ARG A 34 -0.55 14.30 -9.37
CA ARG A 34 -0.90 14.04 -10.75
C ARG A 34 -1.68 15.22 -11.31
N HIS A 35 -1.11 15.88 -12.30
CA HIS A 35 -1.82 16.89 -13.09
C HIS A 35 -2.76 16.15 -14.05
N THR A 36 -4.06 16.25 -13.79
CA THR A 36 -5.07 15.56 -14.60
C THR A 36 -5.87 16.61 -15.36
N LYS A 37 -5.95 16.44 -16.68
CA LYS A 37 -6.83 17.27 -17.52
C LYS A 37 -8.29 17.04 -17.10
N PRO A 38 -9.12 18.09 -17.03
CA PRO A 38 -10.54 17.94 -16.75
C PRO A 38 -11.18 17.00 -17.77
N ASN A 39 -12.05 16.12 -17.29
CA ASN A 39 -12.86 15.27 -18.16
C ASN A 39 -14.35 15.62 -17.94
N PRO A 40 -14.94 16.47 -18.82
CA PRO A 40 -16.32 16.92 -18.71
C PRO A 40 -17.32 15.76 -18.73
N SER A 41 -17.06 14.70 -19.51
CA SER A 41 -17.96 13.56 -19.67
C SER A 41 -18.08 12.70 -18.41
N LYS A 42 -17.08 12.73 -17.52
CA LYS A 42 -17.11 12.04 -16.21
C LYS A 42 -17.32 13.00 -15.04
N ASN A 43 -17.64 14.26 -15.33
CA ASN A 43 -17.78 15.33 -14.34
C ASN A 43 -16.56 15.46 -13.40
N GLN A 44 -15.37 15.11 -13.90
CA GLN A 44 -14.13 15.17 -13.13
C GLN A 44 -13.49 16.54 -13.32
N LYS A 45 -13.51 17.35 -12.26
CA LYS A 45 -12.81 18.64 -12.23
C LYS A 45 -11.30 18.39 -12.45
N GLY A 46 -10.73 19.17 -13.37
CA GLY A 46 -9.30 19.16 -13.64
C GLY A 46 -8.55 19.79 -12.47
N GLY A 47 -7.29 19.41 -12.31
CA GLY A 47 -6.44 19.95 -11.25
C GLY A 47 -5.31 19.03 -10.86
N ILE A 48 -4.68 19.38 -9.75
CA ILE A 48 -3.64 18.58 -9.10
C ILE A 48 -4.35 17.60 -8.17
N ILE A 49 -4.33 16.32 -8.53
CA ILE A 49 -4.90 15.24 -7.73
C ILE A 49 -3.77 14.55 -6.99
N ASP A 50 -3.92 14.40 -5.68
CA ASP A 50 -3.02 13.60 -4.86
C ASP A 50 -3.47 12.14 -4.91
N GLU A 51 -2.72 11.32 -5.64
CA GLU A 51 -3.03 9.90 -5.84
C GLU A 51 -1.94 9.02 -5.20
N PRO A 52 -2.30 8.03 -4.35
CA PRO A 52 -1.32 7.11 -3.80
C PRO A 52 -0.76 6.22 -4.91
N ARG A 53 0.56 6.03 -4.92
CA ARG A 53 1.25 5.20 -5.92
C ARG A 53 1.65 3.85 -5.35
N PRO A 54 1.70 2.80 -6.20
CA PRO A 54 2.10 1.46 -5.78
C PRO A 54 3.53 1.43 -5.24
N LEU A 55 3.73 0.54 -4.26
CA LEU A 55 5.01 0.19 -3.64
C LEU A 55 5.30 -1.29 -3.87
N ALA A 56 6.57 -1.65 -4.00
CA ALA A 56 6.96 -3.05 -4.10
C ALA A 56 6.74 -3.81 -2.78
N PHE A 57 6.35 -5.08 -2.84
CA PHE A 57 6.14 -5.91 -1.65
C PHE A 57 7.36 -5.97 -0.71
N GLY A 58 8.57 -6.03 -1.26
CA GLY A 58 9.80 -6.05 -0.45
C GLY A 58 10.06 -4.79 0.37
N LYS A 59 9.34 -3.68 0.11
CA LYS A 59 9.47 -2.42 0.84
C LYS A 59 8.44 -2.26 1.96
N VAL A 60 7.60 -3.27 2.20
CA VAL A 60 6.58 -3.25 3.24
C VAL A 60 6.69 -4.45 4.17
N MET A 61 6.29 -4.27 5.43
CA MET A 61 6.14 -5.35 6.41
C MET A 61 4.79 -5.27 7.13
N VAL A 62 4.31 -6.44 7.55
CA VAL A 62 3.15 -6.56 8.42
C VAL A 62 3.51 -6.03 9.81
N ILE A 63 2.54 -5.39 10.45
CA ILE A 63 2.67 -4.96 11.84
C ILE A 63 1.83 -5.93 12.65
N CYS A 64 2.42 -6.51 13.69
CA CYS A 64 1.66 -7.34 14.62
C CYS A 64 0.65 -6.47 15.38
N PRO A 65 -0.65 -6.82 15.38
CA PRO A 65 -1.67 -6.03 16.06
C PRO A 65 -1.49 -6.02 17.60
N HIS A 66 -0.86 -7.04 18.17
CA HIS A 66 -0.64 -7.15 19.61
C HIS A 66 0.57 -6.35 20.09
N CYS A 67 1.72 -6.49 19.43
CA CYS A 67 2.97 -5.87 19.90
C CYS A 67 3.33 -4.57 19.16
N GLY A 68 2.63 -4.24 18.07
CA GLY A 68 2.88 -3.03 17.28
C GLY A 68 4.22 -3.03 16.52
N LYS A 69 5.00 -4.11 16.61
CA LYS A 69 6.31 -4.25 15.96
C LYS A 69 6.16 -4.77 14.53
N PRO A 70 7.05 -4.38 13.61
CA PRO A 70 7.12 -4.97 12.28
C PRO A 70 7.61 -6.42 12.38
N THR A 71 6.85 -7.36 11.81
CA THR A 71 7.13 -8.79 11.91
C THR A 71 7.02 -9.48 10.55
N ARG A 72 7.78 -10.56 10.36
CA ARG A 72 7.63 -11.46 9.22
C ARG A 72 6.50 -12.45 9.48
N VAL A 73 5.83 -12.90 8.42
CA VAL A 73 4.78 -13.90 8.50
C VAL A 73 5.41 -15.29 8.50
N ALA A 74 5.14 -16.08 9.53
CA ALA A 74 5.38 -17.51 9.55
C ALA A 74 4.05 -18.23 9.27
N ARG A 75 4.10 -19.40 8.62
CA ARG A 75 2.94 -20.28 8.47
C ARG A 75 3.21 -21.55 9.27
N ARG A 76 2.21 -22.01 10.00
CA ARG A 76 2.17 -23.32 10.63
C ARG A 76 0.96 -24.05 10.07
N ILE A 77 1.14 -25.32 9.74
CA ILE A 77 0.04 -26.22 9.40
C ILE A 77 -0.36 -26.88 10.71
N GLU A 78 -1.62 -26.77 11.09
CA GLU A 78 -2.17 -27.49 12.25
C GLU A 78 -2.72 -28.84 11.74
N ASP A 79 -2.41 -29.91 12.47
CA ASP A 79 -2.71 -31.31 12.10
C ASP A 79 -4.19 -31.69 12.22
N ASP A 80 -5.10 -30.81 11.78
CA ASP A 80 -6.54 -31.08 11.86
C ASP A 80 -7.37 -30.50 10.72
N THR A 81 -6.84 -30.55 9.49
CA THR A 81 -7.70 -30.42 8.30
C THR A 81 -7.13 -31.20 7.11
N LYS A 82 -7.73 -32.37 6.87
CA LYS A 82 -7.85 -32.99 5.54
C LYS A 82 -8.59 -32.06 4.59
#